data_AF-A0A4U2YSD4-F1
#
_entry.id   AF-A0A4U2YSD4-F1
#
_cell.length_a   1.000
_cell.length_b   1.000
_cell.length_c   1.000
_cell.angle_alpha   90.00
_cell.angle_beta   90.00
_cell.angle_gamma   90.00
#
_symmetry.space_group_name_H-M   'P 1'
#
loop_
_entity.id
_entity.type
_entity.pdbx_description
1 polymer ?
#
loop_
_entity_poly.entity_id
_entity_poly.type
_entity_poly.pdbx_seq_one_letter_code
_entity_poly.pdbx_strand_id
1 'polypeptide(L)'
;MKPHARWPMMAIAPALATALVLSGCSATEAQSGSSNSDSPAAFDESALHSIKVDVDPDELQEMVSTYLESDEKEWIKGDVTIDGHAFKDVGLRLKGNSSLRNLTEDTSPSEMPWLLRLDEFVDGQEHEGTTEFVVRPNRSATSLNEAVALDLLEEAGLATERSMATSFSVNDEDPELRLVIENLDENWEKENFEGDGALYKAESEGDWSYRGDDPDDYEDVFDQETGEDDMTPLIEFLDFVNNSDEEEFAEKLPEWLDVKAFATYLAFEEAIDNFDDIDGPGNNAFLRWDAAKKQFTVVAWDHDLAFGARPEGPGREPGDGGRDGQDGKDNKDDAPQGPQGPQDGPQDGPQDAKNDGQDGPQDGDGKDAPKVMPPGGGPEHADPQPGPGMPGGGDNPLVERFKEVPQFQQLLTEAREQIQTDLFDSGLAEDVLQRWVDLLAEDAGDLVDEETLSAEAEEVRSSIKGDHDAGDHDAQGFGPGAQMGSERESEKGPGQRQRLEQDRRPESGPEQGSAKDQREEARKDQREDKSRDHSRDHSRDQARDRDPARSPDSRES
;
A
#
# COMPACT_ATOMS: atom_id res chain seq x y z
N MET A 1 -26.47 20.81 17.40
CA MET A 1 -27.18 21.71 16.46
C MET A 1 -26.20 22.75 15.91
N LYS A 2 -25.71 22.56 14.68
CA LYS A 2 -25.27 23.67 13.78
C LYS A 2 -26.55 24.33 13.18
N PRO A 3 -26.54 25.49 12.47
CA PRO A 3 -25.40 26.12 11.79
C PRO A 3 -25.22 27.64 12.02
N HIS A 4 -24.10 28.17 11.52
CA HIS A 4 -23.90 29.59 11.24
C HIS A 4 -23.93 29.83 9.72
N ALA A 5 -24.42 31.00 9.29
CA ALA A 5 -24.49 31.38 7.88
C ALA A 5 -24.18 32.87 7.65
N ARG A 6 -23.29 33.13 6.67
CA ARG A 6 -23.11 34.33 5.82
C ARG A 6 -23.44 35.73 6.40
N TRP A 7 -22.41 36.57 6.45
CA TRP A 7 -22.55 38.04 6.53
C TRP A 7 -23.08 38.67 5.23
N PRO A 8 -23.86 39.77 5.31
CA PRO A 8 -24.03 40.74 4.22
C PRO A 8 -23.13 41.98 4.39
N MET A 9 -22.73 42.60 3.26
CA MET A 9 -21.95 43.85 3.23
C MET A 9 -22.77 45.07 3.68
N MET A 10 -22.09 46.12 4.16
CA MET A 10 -22.67 47.47 4.32
C MET A 10 -21.79 48.53 3.68
N ALA A 11 -22.37 49.38 2.83
CA ALA A 11 -21.64 50.42 2.09
C ALA A 11 -21.52 51.74 2.87
N ILE A 12 -20.43 52.48 2.64
CA ILE A 12 -20.20 53.84 3.17
C ILE A 12 -19.85 54.79 2.03
N ALA A 13 -20.44 55.98 2.05
CA ALA A 13 -20.22 57.07 1.10
C ALA A 13 -19.34 58.20 1.71
N PRO A 14 -18.70 59.05 0.90
CA PRO A 14 -17.41 59.64 1.27
C PRO A 14 -17.46 61.03 1.94
N ALA A 15 -16.34 61.41 2.56
CA ALA A 15 -16.01 62.79 2.91
C ALA A 15 -14.60 63.13 2.35
N LEU A 16 -14.48 64.28 1.68
CA LEU A 16 -13.24 64.71 1.00
C LEU A 16 -12.50 65.76 1.85
N ALA A 17 -11.19 65.57 2.07
CA ALA A 17 -10.30 66.60 2.62
C ALA A 17 -8.88 66.39 2.08
N THR A 18 -8.33 67.40 1.38
CA THR A 18 -7.05 67.27 0.65
C THR A 18 -5.94 68.07 1.32
N ALA A 19 -4.82 67.43 1.65
CA ALA A 19 -3.58 68.10 2.05
C ALA A 19 -2.36 67.27 1.60
N LEU A 20 -1.40 67.89 0.89
CA LEU A 20 -0.13 67.26 0.52
C LEU A 20 0.98 67.66 1.50
N VAL A 21 1.65 66.66 2.09
CA VAL A 21 3.05 66.73 2.56
C VAL A 21 3.72 65.38 2.24
N LEU A 22 5.06 65.36 2.14
CA LEU A 22 5.85 64.24 1.60
C LEU A 22 6.19 63.13 2.61
N SER A 23 6.66 62.01 2.03
CA SER A 23 7.53 60.97 2.61
C SER A 23 6.91 59.99 3.61
N GLY A 24 6.85 58.72 3.20
CA GLY A 24 6.52 57.58 4.07
C GLY A 24 5.77 56.47 3.33
N CYS A 25 6.49 55.61 2.60
CA CYS A 25 5.91 54.36 2.11
C CYS A 25 5.91 53.33 3.24
N SER A 26 4.85 53.33 4.04
CA SER A 26 4.52 52.19 4.90
C SER A 26 3.40 51.42 4.23
N ALA A 27 3.76 50.31 3.56
CA ALA A 27 2.78 49.28 3.24
C ALA A 27 2.36 48.64 4.56
N THR A 28 1.07 48.56 4.83
CA THR A 28 0.55 47.72 5.92
C THR A 28 0.50 46.30 5.38
N GLU A 29 1.54 45.51 5.65
CA GLU A 29 1.50 44.08 5.39
C GLU A 29 0.38 43.47 6.23
N ALA A 30 -0.56 42.81 5.54
CA ALA A 30 -1.52 41.95 6.21
C ALA A 30 -0.76 40.68 6.60
N GLN A 31 -0.54 40.49 7.90
CA GLN A 31 0.17 39.33 8.42
C GLN A 31 -0.73 38.07 8.35
N SER A 32 -0.91 37.55 7.13
CA SER A 32 -1.31 36.17 6.92
C SER A 32 -0.20 35.28 7.48
N GLY A 33 -0.55 34.38 8.40
CA GLY A 33 0.36 33.34 8.83
C GLY A 33 0.45 32.24 7.77
N SER A 34 1.25 32.48 6.72
CA SER A 34 1.81 31.37 5.95
C SER A 34 2.89 30.74 6.81
N SER A 35 2.61 29.56 7.37
CA SER A 35 3.65 28.63 7.80
C SER A 35 4.17 27.90 6.57
N ASN A 36 4.81 28.67 5.67
CA ASN A 36 5.68 28.13 4.64
C ASN A 36 6.98 27.70 5.35
N SER A 37 7.01 26.46 5.82
CA SER A 37 8.24 25.70 5.87
C SER A 37 8.58 25.33 4.42
N ASP A 38 9.35 26.18 3.74
CA ASP A 38 9.89 25.88 2.39
C ASP A 38 11.11 24.91 2.52
N SER A 39 10.94 23.87 3.34
CA SER A 39 11.62 22.57 3.24
C SER A 39 10.67 21.64 2.45
N PRO A 40 11.18 20.58 1.82
CA PRO A 40 10.37 19.44 1.42
C PRO A 40 9.64 18.78 2.61
N ALA A 41 8.92 17.70 2.33
CA ALA A 41 8.74 16.61 3.27
C ALA A 41 9.78 15.52 2.97
N ALA A 42 10.00 14.59 3.90
CA ALA A 42 10.88 13.44 3.69
C ALA A 42 10.44 12.51 2.53
N PHE A 43 9.21 12.69 2.04
CA PHE A 43 8.62 12.06 0.85
C PHE A 43 7.87 13.15 0.06
N ASP A 44 8.59 14.01 -0.66
CA ASP A 44 8.02 15.04 -1.54
C ASP A 44 7.82 14.46 -2.96
N GLU A 45 6.63 13.89 -3.17
CA GLU A 45 6.10 13.41 -4.46
C GLU A 45 6.21 14.41 -5.65
N SER A 46 6.60 15.67 -5.42
CA SER A 46 6.81 16.67 -6.48
C SER A 46 8.28 16.83 -6.93
N ALA A 47 9.22 16.01 -6.42
CA ALA A 47 10.64 16.07 -6.78
C ALA A 47 11.30 14.68 -6.88
N LEU A 48 12.36 14.57 -7.69
CA LEU A 48 13.26 13.41 -7.65
C LEU A 48 14.22 13.54 -6.47
N HIS A 49 14.04 12.70 -5.45
CA HIS A 49 14.92 12.63 -4.28
C HIS A 49 16.23 11.90 -4.59
N SER A 50 17.22 12.03 -3.70
CA SER A 50 18.53 11.41 -3.84
C SER A 50 19.01 10.77 -2.55
N ILE A 51 19.26 9.45 -2.59
CA ILE A 51 19.78 8.68 -1.46
C ILE A 51 21.08 7.97 -1.88
N LYS A 52 22.19 8.31 -1.22
CA LYS A 52 23.45 7.58 -1.34
C LYS A 52 23.84 6.91 -0.02
N VAL A 53 24.17 5.62 -0.09
CA VAL A 53 24.76 4.81 0.98
C VAL A 53 26.28 4.73 0.79
N ASP A 54 27.03 4.75 1.89
CA ASP A 54 28.46 4.42 2.00
C ASP A 54 28.61 3.39 3.14
N VAL A 55 29.01 2.15 2.83
CA VAL A 55 28.97 0.97 3.71
C VAL A 55 30.20 0.10 3.49
N ASP A 56 30.76 -0.49 4.55
CA ASP A 56 31.98 -1.29 4.43
C ASP A 56 31.72 -2.55 3.56
N PRO A 57 32.46 -2.76 2.45
CA PRO A 57 32.23 -3.90 1.57
C PRO A 57 32.44 -5.27 2.23
N ASP A 58 33.29 -5.36 3.26
CA ASP A 58 33.50 -6.62 3.99
C ASP A 58 32.28 -6.93 4.89
N GLU A 59 31.69 -5.93 5.57
CA GLU A 59 30.46 -6.09 6.37
C GLU A 59 29.23 -6.36 5.49
N LEU A 60 29.13 -5.69 4.34
CA LEU A 60 28.07 -5.91 3.34
C LEU A 60 28.10 -7.33 2.78
N GLN A 61 29.30 -7.86 2.47
CA GLN A 61 29.44 -9.24 2.02
C GLN A 61 29.08 -10.24 3.15
N GLU A 62 29.51 -9.98 4.40
CA GLU A 62 29.18 -10.85 5.54
C GLU A 62 27.65 -10.94 5.75
N MET A 63 26.93 -9.82 5.71
CA MET A 63 25.46 -9.79 5.82
C MET A 63 24.74 -10.56 4.71
N VAL A 64 25.17 -10.41 3.45
CA VAL A 64 24.59 -11.16 2.32
C VAL A 64 24.87 -12.65 2.46
N SER A 65 26.08 -13.05 2.88
CA SER A 65 26.39 -14.45 3.17
C SER A 65 25.59 -15.00 4.36
N THR A 66 25.40 -14.26 5.46
CA THR A 66 24.55 -14.69 6.58
C THR A 66 23.13 -15.00 6.10
N TYR A 67 22.52 -14.08 5.35
CA TYR A 67 21.18 -14.29 4.80
C TYR A 67 21.11 -15.53 3.89
N LEU A 68 22.07 -15.69 2.97
CA LEU A 68 22.11 -16.84 2.05
C LEU A 68 22.42 -18.19 2.74
N GLU A 69 22.98 -18.20 3.95
CA GLU A 69 23.20 -19.42 4.75
C GLU A 69 22.04 -19.77 5.71
N SER A 70 21.20 -18.79 6.09
CA SER A 70 20.30 -18.94 7.27
C SER A 70 18.94 -18.22 7.20
N ASP A 71 18.67 -17.44 6.16
CA ASP A 71 17.58 -16.46 6.06
C ASP A 71 17.60 -15.34 7.15
N GLU A 72 18.61 -15.30 8.04
CA GLU A 72 18.76 -14.25 9.05
C GLU A 72 19.16 -12.92 8.39
N LYS A 73 18.29 -11.91 8.54
CA LYS A 73 18.50 -10.54 8.04
C LYS A 73 19.19 -9.72 9.13
N GLU A 74 20.52 -9.64 9.11
CA GLU A 74 21.31 -8.86 10.08
C GLU A 74 21.28 -7.34 9.82
N TRP A 75 21.56 -6.55 10.86
CA TRP A 75 21.78 -5.10 10.76
C TRP A 75 23.27 -4.80 10.58
N ILE A 76 23.63 -4.14 9.48
CA ILE A 76 24.97 -3.56 9.26
C ILE A 76 24.95 -2.05 9.40
N LYS A 77 26.14 -1.43 9.40
CA LYS A 77 26.31 0.00 9.61
C LYS A 77 26.86 0.71 8.37
N GLY A 78 26.24 1.83 8.01
CA GLY A 78 26.72 2.71 6.95
C GLY A 78 26.53 4.18 7.28
N ASP A 79 26.97 5.03 6.37
CA ASP A 79 26.68 6.45 6.34
C ASP A 79 25.73 6.72 5.15
N VAL A 80 24.62 7.41 5.39
CA VAL A 80 23.62 7.70 4.34
C VAL A 80 23.58 9.20 4.06
N THR A 81 23.33 9.60 2.82
CA THR A 81 23.12 11.00 2.44
C THR A 81 21.78 11.12 1.72
N ILE A 82 20.81 11.82 2.32
CA ILE A 82 19.49 12.11 1.74
C ILE A 82 19.48 13.58 1.34
N ASP A 83 19.39 13.88 0.04
CA ASP A 83 19.34 15.23 -0.53
C ASP A 83 20.45 16.18 -0.03
N GLY A 84 21.65 15.61 0.08
CA GLY A 84 22.85 16.29 0.57
C GLY A 84 22.96 16.42 2.10
N HIS A 85 21.97 15.98 2.86
CA HIS A 85 22.01 15.86 4.31
C HIS A 85 22.69 14.54 4.69
N ALA A 86 23.88 14.62 5.29
CA ALA A 86 24.69 13.46 5.64
C ALA A 86 24.38 12.95 7.05
N PHE A 87 23.82 11.74 7.11
CA PHE A 87 23.55 10.92 8.27
C PHE A 87 24.74 9.98 8.54
N LYS A 88 24.95 9.59 9.80
CA LYS A 88 26.13 8.85 10.26
C LYS A 88 25.76 7.73 11.22
N ASP A 89 26.50 6.62 11.14
CA ASP A 89 26.21 5.42 11.93
C ASP A 89 24.74 4.94 11.73
N VAL A 90 24.25 4.96 10.49
CA VAL A 90 22.89 4.52 10.10
C VAL A 90 22.82 2.99 10.08
N GLY A 91 21.67 2.42 10.46
CA GLY A 91 21.38 0.99 10.32
C GLY A 91 20.88 0.64 8.93
N LEU A 92 21.41 -0.43 8.34
CA LEU A 92 20.93 -1.01 7.08
C LEU A 92 20.61 -2.50 7.27
N ARG A 93 19.49 -2.94 6.69
CA ARG A 93 19.02 -4.33 6.75
C ARG A 93 18.30 -4.70 5.45
N LEU A 94 18.41 -5.94 4.99
CA LEU A 94 17.58 -6.46 3.89
C LEU A 94 16.09 -6.48 4.30
N LYS A 95 15.18 -6.01 3.43
CA LYS A 95 13.73 -6.03 3.66
C LYS A 95 12.98 -6.81 2.55
N GLY A 96 11.77 -7.28 2.87
CA GLY A 96 10.96 -8.14 2.01
C GLY A 96 11.21 -9.63 2.28
N ASN A 97 10.35 -10.48 1.71
CA ASN A 97 10.45 -11.96 1.78
C ASN A 97 10.57 -12.53 0.36
N SER A 98 9.51 -12.39 -0.46
CA SER A 98 9.46 -12.80 -1.87
C SER A 98 10.59 -12.18 -2.70
N SER A 99 10.85 -10.88 -2.50
CA SER A 99 11.87 -10.07 -3.20
C SER A 99 13.30 -10.59 -3.03
N LEU A 100 13.60 -11.23 -1.89
CA LEU A 100 14.93 -11.76 -1.57
C LEU A 100 15.17 -13.19 -2.11
N ARG A 101 14.13 -13.88 -2.60
CA ARG A 101 14.24 -15.27 -3.10
C ARG A 101 15.18 -15.43 -4.31
N ASN A 102 15.54 -14.34 -4.98
CA ASN A 102 16.49 -14.30 -6.11
C ASN A 102 17.84 -13.65 -5.75
N LEU A 103 18.11 -13.33 -4.47
CA LEU A 103 19.37 -12.70 -4.05
C LEU A 103 20.57 -13.65 -4.26
N THR A 104 21.72 -13.09 -4.64
CA THR A 104 22.98 -13.82 -4.79
C THR A 104 24.17 -12.99 -4.30
N GLU A 105 25.33 -13.63 -4.09
CA GLU A 105 26.61 -12.94 -3.79
C GLU A 105 27.05 -11.97 -4.91
N ASP A 106 26.53 -12.12 -6.14
CA ASP A 106 26.84 -11.30 -7.32
C ASP A 106 25.76 -10.21 -7.58
N THR A 107 24.70 -10.10 -6.77
CA THR A 107 23.62 -9.09 -6.95
C THR A 107 24.12 -7.68 -6.60
N SER A 108 23.74 -6.66 -7.39
CA SER A 108 24.09 -5.26 -7.12
C SER A 108 23.48 -4.80 -5.78
N PRO A 109 24.26 -4.24 -4.84
CA PRO A 109 23.74 -3.63 -3.62
C PRO A 109 22.77 -2.47 -3.89
N SER A 110 22.94 -1.75 -5.00
CA SER A 110 21.98 -0.75 -5.48
C SER A 110 20.67 -1.39 -6.00
N GLU A 111 20.71 -2.65 -6.47
CA GLU A 111 19.52 -3.40 -6.87
C GLU A 111 18.71 -3.94 -5.67
N MET A 112 19.33 -4.15 -4.49
CA MET A 112 18.74 -4.83 -3.34
C MET A 112 17.61 -4.03 -2.65
N PRO A 113 16.61 -4.71 -2.03
CA PRO A 113 15.59 -4.06 -1.20
C PRO A 113 16.09 -3.84 0.24
N TRP A 114 15.99 -2.60 0.72
CA TRP A 114 16.58 -2.18 2.00
C TRP A 114 15.54 -1.59 2.97
N LEU A 115 15.75 -1.81 4.26
CA LEU A 115 15.32 -0.91 5.32
C LEU A 115 16.53 -0.08 5.76
N LEU A 116 16.43 1.24 5.61
CA LEU A 116 17.40 2.21 6.14
C LEU A 116 16.80 2.82 7.41
N ARG A 117 17.48 2.68 8.55
CA ARG A 117 17.03 3.22 9.84
C ARG A 117 18.06 4.20 10.39
N LEU A 118 17.70 5.48 10.38
CA LEU A 118 18.60 6.58 10.72
C LEU A 118 19.00 6.59 12.22
N ASP A 119 18.13 6.12 13.12
CA ASP A 119 18.33 6.18 14.57
C ASP A 119 18.86 4.89 15.22
N GLU A 120 18.97 3.77 14.48
CA GLU A 120 19.33 2.42 14.98
C GLU A 120 20.58 2.41 15.89
N PHE A 121 21.61 3.17 15.52
CA PHE A 121 22.83 3.31 16.33
C PHE A 121 23.06 4.73 16.88
N VAL A 122 22.11 5.65 16.69
CA VAL A 122 22.21 7.06 17.11
C VAL A 122 20.83 7.61 17.51
N ASP A 123 20.51 7.54 18.81
CA ASP A 123 19.25 7.97 19.42
C ASP A 123 18.68 9.28 18.83
N GLY A 124 17.55 9.21 18.11
CA GLY A 124 16.83 10.39 17.60
C GLY A 124 17.51 11.10 16.43
N GLN A 125 18.17 10.36 15.54
CA GLN A 125 18.61 10.85 14.23
C GLN A 125 17.47 10.69 13.21
N GLU A 126 16.91 11.81 12.72
CA GLU A 126 15.71 11.87 11.86
C GLU A 126 15.96 12.73 10.61
N HIS A 127 15.25 12.46 9.52
CA HIS A 127 15.17 13.32 8.34
C HIS A 127 13.76 13.90 8.21
N GLU A 128 13.62 15.19 8.52
CA GLU A 128 12.37 15.98 8.42
C GLU A 128 11.13 15.41 9.15
N GLY A 129 11.33 14.44 10.05
CA GLY A 129 10.32 13.74 10.86
C GLY A 129 10.39 12.22 10.74
N THR A 130 10.99 11.70 9.67
CA THR A 130 11.10 10.27 9.36
C THR A 130 12.40 9.68 9.89
N THR A 131 12.30 8.53 10.55
CA THR A 131 13.45 7.70 11.01
C THR A 131 13.78 6.53 10.09
N GLU A 132 12.80 6.03 9.33
CA GLU A 132 12.92 4.79 8.56
C GLU A 132 12.46 4.93 7.10
N PHE A 133 13.24 4.38 6.17
CA PHE A 133 13.00 4.44 4.73
C PHE A 133 13.10 3.04 4.12
N VAL A 134 12.08 2.62 3.37
CA VAL A 134 12.02 1.33 2.68
C VAL A 134 12.38 1.52 1.22
N VAL A 135 13.58 1.11 0.80
CA VAL A 135 13.97 1.06 -0.62
C VAL A 135 13.34 -0.18 -1.24
N ARG A 136 12.35 0.03 -2.11
CA ARG A 136 11.59 -1.05 -2.74
C ARG A 136 12.42 -1.78 -3.79
N PRO A 137 12.13 -3.07 -4.06
CA PRO A 137 12.66 -3.78 -5.23
C PRO A 137 11.99 -3.25 -6.51
N ASN A 138 12.75 -3.07 -7.58
CA ASN A 138 12.16 -2.71 -8.87
C ASN A 138 11.54 -3.93 -9.56
N ARG A 139 10.20 -3.94 -9.73
CA ARG A 139 9.48 -4.86 -10.64
C ARG A 139 9.51 -4.38 -12.09
N SER A 140 9.62 -3.07 -12.26
CA SER A 140 9.64 -2.30 -13.51
C SER A 140 10.71 -1.21 -13.38
N ALA A 141 11.11 -0.56 -14.48
CA ALA A 141 12.16 0.46 -14.43
C ALA A 141 11.75 1.73 -13.67
N THR A 142 10.43 1.99 -13.58
CA THR A 142 9.87 3.18 -12.94
C THR A 142 9.12 2.91 -11.64
N SER A 143 8.66 1.69 -11.39
CA SER A 143 7.72 1.34 -10.30
C SER A 143 6.44 2.19 -10.26
N LEU A 144 6.03 2.76 -11.40
CA LEU A 144 4.81 3.57 -11.53
C LEU A 144 3.55 2.88 -11.02
N ASN A 145 3.47 1.55 -11.11
CA ASN A 145 2.31 0.78 -10.65
C ASN A 145 2.13 0.82 -9.12
N GLU A 146 3.22 0.83 -8.35
CA GLU A 146 3.15 0.90 -6.88
C GLU A 146 2.91 2.36 -6.44
N ALA A 147 3.63 3.32 -7.02
CA ALA A 147 3.48 4.75 -6.71
C ALA A 147 2.06 5.27 -6.97
N VAL A 148 1.46 4.93 -8.12
CA VAL A 148 0.09 5.34 -8.47
C VAL A 148 -0.97 4.61 -7.64
N ALA A 149 -0.67 3.41 -7.13
CA ALA A 149 -1.59 2.70 -6.23
C ALA A 149 -1.64 3.36 -4.84
N LEU A 150 -0.48 3.72 -4.26
CA LEU A 150 -0.40 4.38 -2.96
C LEU A 150 -1.12 5.74 -2.95
N ASP A 151 -0.90 6.58 -3.98
CA ASP A 151 -1.61 7.85 -4.16
C ASP A 151 -3.15 7.66 -4.20
N LEU A 152 -3.61 6.64 -4.93
CA LEU A 152 -5.04 6.37 -5.08
C LEU A 152 -5.66 5.69 -3.85
N LEU A 153 -4.85 5.10 -2.97
CA LEU A 153 -5.29 4.59 -1.67
C LEU A 153 -5.62 5.74 -0.69
N GLU A 154 -4.85 6.85 -0.72
CA GLU A 154 -5.21 8.06 0.04
C GLU A 154 -6.51 8.68 -0.49
N GLU A 155 -6.65 8.84 -1.82
CA GLU A 155 -7.87 9.39 -2.44
C GLU A 155 -9.10 8.46 -2.27
N ALA A 156 -8.90 7.16 -2.07
CA ALA A 156 -9.95 6.22 -1.63
C ALA A 156 -10.40 6.47 -0.16
N GLY A 157 -9.66 7.27 0.60
CA GLY A 157 -9.92 7.57 2.01
C GLY A 157 -9.43 6.49 2.98
N LEU A 158 -8.39 5.75 2.59
CA LEU A 158 -7.71 4.73 3.40
C LEU A 158 -6.34 5.25 3.86
N ALA A 159 -5.76 4.62 4.87
CA ALA A 159 -4.39 4.93 5.31
C ALA A 159 -3.39 4.27 4.35
N THR A 160 -2.32 4.98 4.00
CA THR A 160 -1.32 4.58 3.00
C THR A 160 0.09 4.96 3.43
N GLU A 161 1.08 4.34 2.82
CA GLU A 161 2.49 4.70 2.86
C GLU A 161 2.74 5.90 1.93
N ARG A 162 3.51 6.90 2.39
CA ARG A 162 4.06 7.92 1.49
C ARG A 162 5.15 7.30 0.61
N SER A 163 5.29 7.79 -0.63
CA SER A 163 6.30 7.29 -1.57
C SER A 163 7.03 8.43 -2.29
N MET A 164 8.26 8.15 -2.75
CA MET A 164 9.06 9.09 -3.53
C MET A 164 9.93 8.39 -4.59
N ALA A 165 10.02 8.99 -5.77
CA ALA A 165 11.01 8.62 -6.77
C ALA A 165 12.40 9.03 -6.27
N THR A 166 13.35 8.10 -6.28
CA THR A 166 14.68 8.29 -5.69
C THR A 166 15.77 7.87 -6.67
N SER A 167 16.77 8.73 -6.85
CA SER A 167 18.09 8.33 -7.37
C SER A 167 18.86 7.65 -6.23
N PHE A 168 18.91 6.33 -6.26
CA PHE A 168 19.52 5.49 -5.22
C PHE A 168 20.91 4.99 -5.65
N SER A 169 21.87 4.93 -4.73
CA SER A 169 23.19 4.33 -5.00
C SER A 169 23.85 3.82 -3.73
N VAL A 170 24.58 2.70 -3.84
CA VAL A 170 25.42 2.15 -2.78
C VAL A 170 26.90 2.26 -3.16
N ASN A 171 27.73 2.73 -2.24
CA ASN A 171 29.18 2.86 -2.43
C ASN A 171 29.53 3.64 -3.72
N ASP A 172 30.47 3.18 -4.54
CA ASP A 172 30.93 3.86 -5.77
C ASP A 172 30.16 3.41 -7.04
N GLU A 173 28.95 2.87 -6.89
CA GLU A 173 28.10 2.44 -8.02
C GLU A 173 27.42 3.63 -8.72
N ASP A 174 27.09 3.46 -10.00
CA ASP A 174 26.24 4.39 -10.75
C ASP A 174 24.80 4.27 -10.24
N PRO A 175 24.03 5.37 -10.09
CA PRO A 175 22.73 5.33 -9.43
C PRO A 175 21.61 4.73 -10.29
N GLU A 176 20.65 4.10 -9.61
CA GLU A 176 19.40 3.59 -10.18
C GLU A 176 18.21 4.51 -9.83
N LEU A 177 17.15 4.46 -10.65
CA LEU A 177 15.83 4.96 -10.26
C LEU A 177 15.14 3.90 -9.40
N ARG A 178 14.73 4.27 -8.17
CA ARG A 178 14.03 3.39 -7.23
C ARG A 178 12.81 4.10 -6.66
N LEU A 179 11.78 3.32 -6.29
CA LEU A 179 10.75 3.80 -5.38
C LEU A 179 11.24 3.62 -3.94
N VAL A 180 11.08 4.65 -3.11
CA VAL A 180 11.30 4.58 -1.66
C VAL A 180 9.99 4.90 -0.99
N ILE A 181 9.55 4.04 -0.07
CA ILE A 181 8.30 4.22 0.67
C ILE A 181 8.56 4.36 2.17
N GLU A 182 7.56 4.89 2.86
CA GLU A 182 7.50 4.96 4.31
C GLU A 182 7.34 3.57 4.95
N ASN A 183 7.98 3.36 6.11
CA ASN A 183 7.72 2.16 6.93
C ASN A 183 6.51 2.41 7.84
N LEU A 184 5.66 1.41 8.09
CA LEU A 184 4.51 1.51 9.01
C LEU A 184 4.96 1.44 10.47
N ASP A 185 5.81 2.39 10.87
CA ASP A 185 6.44 2.46 12.18
C ASP A 185 5.58 3.20 13.22
N GLU A 186 6.15 3.39 14.41
CA GLU A 186 5.54 4.16 15.50
C GLU A 186 5.23 5.62 15.11
N ASN A 187 5.88 6.22 14.11
CA ASN A 187 5.59 7.58 13.65
C ASN A 187 4.44 7.57 12.64
N TRP A 188 4.49 6.69 11.63
CA TRP A 188 3.40 6.51 10.65
C TRP A 188 2.05 6.25 11.34
N GLU A 189 2.03 5.42 12.37
CA GLU A 189 0.82 5.11 13.17
C GLU A 189 0.20 6.39 13.79
N LYS A 190 1.03 7.28 14.31
CA LYS A 190 0.63 8.53 14.98
C LYS A 190 0.26 9.66 14.02
N GLU A 191 0.75 9.61 12.78
CA GLU A 191 0.33 10.55 11.73
C GLU A 191 -1.01 10.12 11.11
N ASN A 192 -1.25 8.80 10.98
CA ASN A 192 -2.46 8.27 10.34
C ASN A 192 -3.67 8.09 11.28
N PHE A 193 -3.47 7.81 12.59
CA PHE A 193 -4.58 7.45 13.49
C PHE A 193 -4.70 8.30 14.77
N GLU A 194 -5.95 8.61 15.16
CA GLU A 194 -6.24 9.31 16.43
C GLU A 194 -6.23 8.34 17.64
N GLY A 195 -5.12 8.32 18.38
CA GLY A 195 -5.03 7.75 19.73
C GLY A 195 -4.63 6.28 19.80
N ASP A 196 -4.16 5.86 20.97
CA ASP A 196 -3.42 4.62 21.23
C ASP A 196 -3.95 3.36 20.50
N GLY A 197 -3.03 2.61 19.86
CA GLY A 197 -3.31 1.43 19.05
C GLY A 197 -2.12 0.47 18.96
N ALA A 198 -2.23 -0.52 18.06
CA ALA A 198 -1.17 -1.47 17.72
C ALA A 198 -1.33 -1.92 16.25
N LEU A 199 -0.23 -2.21 15.57
CA LEU A 199 -0.20 -2.78 14.22
C LEU A 199 0.29 -4.23 14.27
N TYR A 200 -0.50 -5.14 13.70
CA TYR A 200 -0.11 -6.53 13.50
C TYR A 200 -0.03 -6.80 11.99
N LYS A 201 1.17 -7.09 11.48
CA LYS A 201 1.43 -7.44 10.07
C LYS A 201 1.21 -8.94 9.88
N ALA A 202 0.44 -9.34 8.87
CA ALA A 202 0.32 -10.76 8.52
C ALA A 202 1.57 -11.21 7.74
N GLU A 203 2.16 -12.35 8.07
CA GLU A 203 3.34 -12.87 7.37
C GLU A 203 2.98 -13.63 6.08
N SER A 204 3.90 -13.57 5.12
CA SER A 204 3.69 -14.04 3.74
C SER A 204 3.68 -15.56 3.54
N GLU A 205 3.98 -16.34 4.58
CA GLU A 205 3.77 -17.80 4.59
C GLU A 205 2.76 -18.22 5.68
N GLY A 206 2.05 -17.25 6.27
CA GLY A 206 1.11 -17.43 7.37
C GLY A 206 -0.34 -17.64 6.97
N ASP A 207 -1.21 -17.71 7.99
CA ASP A 207 -2.65 -17.83 7.84
C ASP A 207 -3.41 -17.06 8.93
N TRP A 208 -4.64 -16.64 8.63
CA TRP A 208 -5.54 -15.96 9.57
C TRP A 208 -6.30 -16.97 10.46
N SER A 209 -5.64 -18.08 10.82
CA SER A 209 -6.25 -19.14 11.64
C SER A 209 -6.19 -18.83 13.14
N TYR A 210 -7.22 -19.26 13.87
CA TYR A 210 -7.17 -19.25 15.34
C TYR A 210 -6.47 -20.50 15.86
N ARG A 211 -5.47 -20.31 16.72
CA ARG A 211 -4.53 -21.34 17.17
C ARG A 211 -4.72 -21.72 18.65
N GLY A 212 -5.10 -20.74 19.46
CA GLY A 212 -5.31 -20.87 20.91
C GLY A 212 -5.15 -19.54 21.63
N ASP A 213 -5.18 -19.59 22.97
CA ASP A 213 -5.00 -18.44 23.87
C ASP A 213 -3.51 -18.09 24.12
N ASP A 214 -2.55 -18.81 23.51
CA ASP A 214 -1.09 -18.67 23.74
C ASP A 214 -0.48 -17.78 22.64
N PRO A 215 0.18 -16.65 22.95
CA PRO A 215 0.72 -15.74 21.93
C PRO A 215 1.89 -16.35 21.15
N ASP A 216 2.70 -17.20 21.81
CA ASP A 216 3.81 -17.95 21.21
C ASP A 216 3.39 -18.78 19.97
N ASP A 217 2.10 -19.18 19.83
CA ASP A 217 1.60 -19.94 18.66
C ASP A 217 1.41 -19.06 17.40
N TYR A 218 1.54 -17.74 17.50
CA TYR A 218 1.31 -16.77 16.41
C TYR A 218 2.59 -16.08 15.88
N GLU A 219 3.75 -16.24 16.54
CA GLU A 219 5.02 -15.60 16.14
C GLU A 219 5.43 -15.94 14.69
N ASP A 220 5.14 -17.16 14.22
CA ASP A 220 5.42 -17.60 12.84
C ASP A 220 4.47 -16.99 11.77
N VAL A 221 3.43 -16.22 12.15
CA VAL A 221 2.39 -15.75 11.21
C VAL A 221 1.88 -14.32 11.37
N PHE A 222 2.10 -13.66 12.51
CA PHE A 222 1.81 -12.23 12.69
C PHE A 222 2.90 -11.55 13.50
N ASP A 223 3.59 -10.59 12.89
CA ASP A 223 4.51 -9.67 13.58
C ASP A 223 3.71 -8.52 14.21
N GLN A 224 3.94 -8.21 15.49
CA GLN A 224 3.47 -6.93 16.07
C GLN A 224 4.52 -5.84 15.83
N GLU A 225 4.24 -4.92 14.92
CA GLU A 225 5.17 -3.89 14.44
C GLU A 225 5.09 -2.60 15.31
N THR A 226 3.96 -2.30 15.96
CA THR A 226 3.78 -1.12 16.84
C THR A 226 2.87 -1.38 18.04
N GLY A 227 2.91 -0.48 19.05
CA GLY A 227 2.02 -0.46 20.22
C GLY A 227 2.62 -1.04 21.52
N GLU A 228 1.76 -1.27 22.51
CA GLU A 228 2.15 -2.09 23.69
C GLU A 228 2.15 -3.58 23.29
N ASP A 229 3.21 -4.30 23.67
CA ASP A 229 3.39 -5.76 23.53
C ASP A 229 2.20 -6.53 24.16
N ASP A 230 1.21 -6.83 23.32
CA ASP A 230 -0.06 -7.46 23.69
C ASP A 230 -0.76 -8.03 22.43
N MET A 231 -0.54 -9.32 22.15
CA MET A 231 -1.25 -10.04 21.08
C MET A 231 -2.72 -10.33 21.40
N THR A 232 -3.22 -10.06 22.62
CA THR A 232 -4.60 -10.41 23.02
C THR A 232 -5.68 -9.89 22.07
N PRO A 233 -5.65 -8.64 21.55
CA PRO A 233 -6.67 -8.15 20.62
C PRO A 233 -6.71 -8.94 19.31
N LEU A 234 -5.55 -9.30 18.76
CA LEU A 234 -5.43 -10.11 17.55
C LEU A 234 -6.00 -11.52 17.81
N ILE A 235 -5.62 -12.14 18.94
CA ILE A 235 -6.06 -13.49 19.31
C ILE A 235 -7.59 -13.54 19.53
N GLU A 236 -8.17 -12.59 20.26
CA GLU A 236 -9.64 -12.51 20.46
C GLU A 236 -10.38 -12.27 19.13
N PHE A 237 -9.80 -11.49 18.20
CA PHE A 237 -10.38 -11.25 16.88
C PHE A 237 -10.29 -12.47 15.95
N LEU A 238 -9.16 -13.19 15.96
CA LEU A 238 -9.00 -14.43 15.19
C LEU A 238 -9.93 -15.53 15.72
N ASP A 239 -10.11 -15.66 17.05
CA ASP A 239 -11.14 -16.56 17.62
C ASP A 239 -12.54 -16.21 17.10
N PHE A 240 -12.91 -14.92 17.14
CA PHE A 240 -14.19 -14.46 16.62
C PHE A 240 -14.37 -14.75 15.12
N VAL A 241 -13.36 -14.45 14.29
CA VAL A 241 -13.38 -14.67 12.83
C VAL A 241 -13.45 -16.16 12.47
N ASN A 242 -12.82 -17.05 13.25
CA ASN A 242 -12.78 -18.49 12.97
C ASN A 242 -13.94 -19.28 13.61
N ASN A 243 -14.37 -18.94 14.83
CA ASN A 243 -15.24 -19.80 15.66
C ASN A 243 -16.66 -19.27 15.94
N SER A 244 -16.97 -18.01 15.64
CA SER A 244 -18.36 -17.49 15.74
C SER A 244 -19.28 -18.14 14.70
N ASP A 245 -20.58 -18.29 14.98
CA ASP A 245 -21.54 -18.76 13.96
C ASP A 245 -21.93 -17.66 12.94
N GLU A 246 -22.68 -18.04 11.89
CA GLU A 246 -23.10 -17.13 10.81
C GLU A 246 -23.93 -15.92 11.31
N GLU A 247 -24.79 -16.12 12.33
CA GLU A 247 -25.66 -15.08 12.88
C GLU A 247 -24.85 -14.15 13.80
N GLU A 248 -23.95 -14.73 14.60
CA GLU A 248 -23.04 -13.99 15.48
C GLU A 248 -21.99 -13.17 14.71
N PHE A 249 -21.40 -13.72 13.64
CA PHE A 249 -20.46 -12.99 12.78
C PHE A 249 -21.14 -11.78 12.11
N ALA A 250 -22.32 -12.00 11.53
CA ALA A 250 -23.08 -10.95 10.86
C ALA A 250 -23.60 -9.87 11.84
N GLU A 251 -23.95 -10.21 13.09
CA GLU A 251 -24.36 -9.21 14.09
C GLU A 251 -23.15 -8.43 14.65
N LYS A 252 -22.02 -9.10 14.92
CA LYS A 252 -20.92 -8.54 15.73
C LYS A 252 -19.66 -8.09 14.99
N LEU A 253 -19.43 -8.45 13.73
CA LEU A 253 -18.25 -7.94 13.02
C LEU A 253 -18.12 -6.41 13.06
N PRO A 254 -19.21 -5.61 13.00
CA PRO A 254 -19.14 -4.15 13.17
C PRO A 254 -18.79 -3.66 14.59
N GLU A 255 -18.74 -4.54 15.59
CA GLU A 255 -18.17 -4.26 16.92
C GLU A 255 -16.65 -4.54 16.95
N TRP A 256 -16.14 -5.41 16.06
CA TRP A 256 -14.74 -5.84 16.01
C TRP A 256 -13.89 -5.18 14.92
N LEU A 257 -14.49 -4.77 13.78
CA LEU A 257 -13.80 -4.28 12.58
C LEU A 257 -14.55 -3.08 12.00
N ASP A 258 -13.87 -2.10 11.42
CA ASP A 258 -14.51 -1.11 10.55
C ASP A 258 -14.89 -1.76 9.20
N VAL A 259 -16.07 -2.37 9.20
CA VAL A 259 -16.70 -3.00 8.03
C VAL A 259 -16.95 -2.06 6.85
N LYS A 260 -16.71 -0.75 6.97
CA LYS A 260 -16.76 0.19 5.84
C LYS A 260 -15.38 0.43 5.26
N ALA A 261 -14.38 0.71 6.10
CA ALA A 261 -12.99 0.81 5.63
C ALA A 261 -12.58 -0.49 4.92
N PHE A 262 -12.94 -1.64 5.50
CA PHE A 262 -12.71 -2.95 4.88
C PHE A 262 -13.48 -3.17 3.56
N ALA A 263 -14.71 -2.64 3.43
CA ALA A 263 -15.44 -2.68 2.16
C ALA A 263 -14.82 -1.78 1.09
N THR A 264 -14.27 -0.62 1.48
CA THR A 264 -13.52 0.27 0.58
C THR A 264 -12.22 -0.40 0.14
N TYR A 265 -11.46 -0.99 1.07
CA TYR A 265 -10.21 -1.71 0.79
C TYR A 265 -10.43 -2.85 -0.22
N LEU A 266 -11.36 -3.77 0.06
CA LEU A 266 -11.68 -4.87 -0.86
C LEU A 266 -12.23 -4.40 -2.22
N ALA A 267 -12.84 -3.21 -2.30
CA ALA A 267 -13.27 -2.61 -3.56
C ALA A 267 -12.14 -1.88 -4.30
N PHE A 268 -11.12 -1.42 -3.57
CA PHE A 268 -9.96 -0.73 -4.09
C PHE A 268 -8.98 -1.72 -4.73
N GLU A 269 -8.55 -2.75 -3.99
CA GLU A 269 -7.62 -3.79 -4.48
C GLU A 269 -8.15 -4.47 -5.76
N GLU A 270 -9.46 -4.74 -5.82
CA GLU A 270 -10.15 -5.25 -7.02
C GLU A 270 -10.15 -4.25 -8.19
N ALA A 271 -10.30 -2.95 -7.91
CA ALA A 271 -10.34 -1.91 -8.95
C ALA A 271 -8.94 -1.60 -9.53
N ILE A 272 -7.88 -1.80 -8.75
CA ILE A 272 -6.50 -1.74 -9.25
C ILE A 272 -5.96 -3.09 -9.74
N ASP A 273 -6.70 -4.21 -9.61
CA ASP A 273 -6.25 -5.57 -9.95
C ASP A 273 -4.90 -5.94 -9.29
N ASN A 274 -4.79 -5.68 -7.98
CA ASN A 274 -3.67 -6.16 -7.17
C ASN A 274 -3.71 -7.69 -7.05
N PHE A 275 -2.58 -8.37 -7.30
CA PHE A 275 -2.50 -9.83 -7.22
C PHE A 275 -2.32 -10.37 -5.80
N ASP A 276 -1.73 -9.58 -4.90
CA ASP A 276 -1.05 -10.07 -3.70
C ASP A 276 -1.61 -9.46 -2.41
N ASP A 277 -2.88 -9.04 -2.43
CA ASP A 277 -3.60 -8.42 -1.31
C ASP A 277 -3.87 -9.41 -0.14
N ILE A 278 -4.84 -9.08 0.73
CA ILE A 278 -5.30 -9.92 1.83
C ILE A 278 -5.82 -11.33 1.43
N ASP A 279 -6.28 -11.51 0.19
CA ASP A 279 -6.69 -12.80 -0.41
C ASP A 279 -5.57 -13.36 -1.33
N GLY A 280 -4.53 -12.56 -1.61
CA GLY A 280 -3.46 -12.87 -2.52
C GLY A 280 -2.35 -13.77 -1.93
N PRO A 281 -1.50 -14.38 -2.77
CA PRO A 281 -0.49 -15.36 -2.31
C PRO A 281 0.55 -14.85 -1.30
N GLY A 282 0.79 -13.54 -1.25
CA GLY A 282 1.67 -12.88 -0.28
C GLY A 282 0.99 -12.44 1.02
N ASN A 283 -0.36 -12.51 1.14
CA ASN A 283 -1.10 -12.16 2.36
C ASN A 283 -0.81 -10.71 2.85
N ASN A 284 -0.58 -9.76 1.92
CA ASN A 284 -0.04 -8.44 2.27
C ASN A 284 -1.11 -7.51 2.87
N ALA A 285 -1.30 -7.63 4.18
CA ALA A 285 -2.19 -6.77 4.95
C ALA A 285 -1.73 -6.62 6.42
N PHE A 286 -2.03 -5.45 6.98
CA PHE A 286 -1.90 -5.14 8.40
C PHE A 286 -3.27 -5.04 9.06
N LEU A 287 -3.34 -5.41 10.34
CA LEU A 287 -4.47 -5.16 11.23
C LEU A 287 -4.08 -4.06 12.23
N ARG A 288 -4.69 -2.87 12.11
CA ARG A 288 -4.53 -1.78 13.08
C ARG A 288 -5.63 -1.85 14.14
N TRP A 289 -5.25 -2.18 15.37
CA TRP A 289 -6.15 -2.15 16.54
C TRP A 289 -6.30 -0.74 17.09
N ASP A 290 -7.55 -0.33 17.36
CA ASP A 290 -7.87 0.90 18.09
C ASP A 290 -8.25 0.59 19.54
N ALA A 291 -7.41 0.98 20.51
CA ALA A 291 -7.65 0.66 21.91
C ALA A 291 -8.84 1.42 22.53
N ALA A 292 -9.28 2.53 21.92
CA ALA A 292 -10.38 3.36 22.41
C ALA A 292 -11.75 2.95 21.84
N LYS A 293 -11.81 2.56 20.57
CA LYS A 293 -12.98 1.98 19.89
C LYS A 293 -13.15 0.50 20.25
N LYS A 294 -12.04 -0.20 20.52
CA LYS A 294 -11.91 -1.68 20.56
C LYS A 294 -12.29 -2.33 19.22
N GLN A 295 -11.70 -1.80 18.16
CA GLN A 295 -12.06 -2.11 16.78
C GLN A 295 -10.81 -2.14 15.92
N PHE A 296 -10.70 -3.12 15.02
CA PHE A 296 -9.68 -3.19 13.98
C PHE A 296 -10.05 -2.36 12.74
N THR A 297 -9.02 -1.98 12.00
CA THR A 297 -9.11 -1.56 10.60
C THR A 297 -8.04 -2.33 9.82
N VAL A 298 -8.36 -2.83 8.62
CA VAL A 298 -7.34 -3.37 7.70
C VAL A 298 -6.60 -2.20 7.06
N VAL A 299 -5.28 -2.29 7.07
CA VAL A 299 -4.35 -1.38 6.40
C VAL A 299 -3.65 -2.21 5.31
N ALA A 300 -3.44 -1.61 4.14
CA ALA A 300 -2.81 -2.28 3.01
C ALA A 300 -1.28 -2.38 3.18
N TRP A 301 -0.63 -3.15 2.30
CA TRP A 301 0.82 -3.22 2.14
C TRP A 301 1.14 -3.82 0.75
N ASP A 302 2.31 -3.50 0.20
CA ASP A 302 2.89 -4.14 -1.01
C ASP A 302 2.03 -4.05 -2.31
N HIS A 303 1.85 -2.84 -2.84
CA HIS A 303 1.19 -2.62 -4.14
C HIS A 303 2.11 -2.81 -5.36
N ASP A 304 3.27 -3.49 -5.22
CA ASP A 304 4.16 -3.79 -6.36
C ASP A 304 3.54 -4.74 -7.41
N LEU A 305 2.37 -5.30 -7.08
CA LEU A 305 1.56 -6.18 -7.92
C LEU A 305 0.21 -5.57 -8.36
N ALA A 306 0.04 -4.25 -8.18
CA ALA A 306 -1.08 -3.47 -8.73
C ALA A 306 -1.09 -3.37 -10.27
N PHE A 307 -2.22 -2.92 -10.80
CA PHE A 307 -2.53 -2.68 -12.21
C PHE A 307 -2.36 -3.89 -13.13
N GLY A 308 -2.65 -5.09 -12.61
CA GLY A 308 -2.53 -6.34 -13.36
C GLY A 308 -1.11 -6.89 -13.47
N ALA A 309 -0.14 -6.30 -12.75
CA ALA A 309 1.17 -6.91 -12.56
C ALA A 309 1.03 -8.28 -11.86
N ARG A 310 1.96 -9.21 -12.14
CA ARG A 310 1.96 -10.59 -11.64
C ARG A 310 3.38 -11.04 -11.29
N PRO A 311 3.58 -11.95 -10.32
CA PRO A 311 4.91 -12.47 -9.98
C PRO A 311 5.64 -13.05 -11.20
N GLU A 312 6.96 -12.89 -11.26
CA GLU A 312 7.76 -13.44 -12.35
C GLU A 312 7.70 -14.98 -12.37
N GLY A 313 6.92 -15.53 -13.30
CA GLY A 313 6.90 -16.97 -13.55
C GLY A 313 8.28 -17.46 -14.03
N PRO A 314 8.74 -18.65 -13.58
CA PRO A 314 10.09 -19.13 -13.85
C PRO A 314 10.34 -19.35 -15.35
N GLY A 315 10.97 -18.37 -16.00
CA GLY A 315 11.29 -18.39 -17.42
C GLY A 315 10.97 -17.14 -18.24
N ARG A 316 10.60 -16.01 -17.64
CA ARG A 316 10.82 -14.68 -18.27
C ARG A 316 12.24 -14.21 -17.96
N GLU A 317 12.92 -13.63 -18.95
CA GLU A 317 14.14 -12.84 -18.74
C GLU A 317 13.72 -11.38 -18.52
N PRO A 318 14.28 -10.66 -17.53
CA PRO A 318 14.02 -9.23 -17.37
C PRO A 318 14.37 -8.44 -18.64
N GLY A 319 13.43 -7.61 -19.12
CA GLY A 319 13.69 -6.61 -20.16
C GLY A 319 13.24 -6.91 -21.60
N ASP A 320 12.62 -8.05 -21.93
CA ASP A 320 11.97 -8.23 -23.25
C ASP A 320 10.49 -7.79 -23.23
N GLY A 321 10.29 -6.46 -23.36
CA GLY A 321 8.96 -5.83 -23.36
C GLY A 321 8.00 -6.46 -24.38
N GLY A 322 6.79 -6.81 -23.92
CA GLY A 322 5.93 -7.86 -24.49
C GLY A 322 5.50 -7.69 -25.96
N ARG A 323 6.35 -8.09 -26.91
CA ARG A 323 6.01 -8.17 -28.34
C ARG A 323 5.41 -9.52 -28.72
N ASP A 324 4.23 -9.83 -28.17
CA ASP A 324 3.39 -10.94 -28.65
C ASP A 324 2.69 -10.59 -29.99
N GLY A 325 3.53 -10.35 -31.00
CA GLY A 325 3.16 -9.96 -32.36
C GLY A 325 2.56 -11.11 -33.15
N GLN A 326 1.27 -11.38 -32.89
CA GLN A 326 0.36 -12.26 -33.63
C GLN A 326 0.71 -12.48 -35.13
N ASP A 327 1.27 -13.65 -35.46
CA ASP A 327 1.20 -14.21 -36.82
C ASP A 327 1.47 -15.73 -36.85
N GLY A 328 0.94 -16.45 -37.87
CA GLY A 328 1.35 -17.85 -38.14
C GLY A 328 0.30 -18.96 -38.09
N LYS A 329 -0.83 -18.82 -38.80
CA LYS A 329 -1.68 -19.99 -39.13
C LYS A 329 -1.07 -20.85 -40.24
N ASP A 330 -1.23 -22.17 -40.07
CA ASP A 330 -1.15 -23.22 -41.09
C ASP A 330 0.09 -23.26 -42.01
N ASN A 331 1.00 -24.21 -41.75
CA ASN A 331 1.25 -25.25 -42.76
C ASN A 331 1.89 -26.54 -42.22
N LYS A 332 1.67 -27.61 -42.98
CA LYS A 332 2.45 -28.86 -42.93
C LYS A 332 3.28 -28.98 -44.21
N ASP A 333 4.17 -29.97 -44.23
CA ASP A 333 4.82 -30.53 -45.42
C ASP A 333 5.72 -29.56 -46.22
N ASP A 334 7.03 -29.52 -45.92
CA ASP A 334 8.03 -30.17 -46.78
C ASP A 334 9.48 -30.03 -46.25
N ALA A 335 10.37 -30.95 -46.64
CA ALA A 335 11.79 -30.93 -46.28
C ALA A 335 12.73 -31.12 -47.49
N PRO A 336 13.77 -30.28 -47.65
CA PRO A 336 14.86 -30.57 -48.59
C PRO A 336 16.28 -30.48 -47.97
N GLN A 337 16.92 -31.65 -47.88
CA GLN A 337 18.34 -31.98 -48.14
C GLN A 337 19.39 -30.83 -48.17
N GLY A 338 20.42 -30.95 -47.31
CA GLY A 338 21.65 -30.11 -47.35
C GLY A 338 22.74 -30.62 -48.31
N PRO A 339 24.02 -30.25 -48.11
CA PRO A 339 25.06 -31.30 -48.07
C PRO A 339 26.29 -31.06 -47.15
N GLN A 340 26.76 -32.15 -46.53
CA GLN A 340 28.17 -32.63 -46.36
C GLN A 340 29.30 -31.59 -46.17
N GLY A 341 30.16 -31.60 -45.14
CA GLY A 341 30.97 -32.71 -44.55
C GLY A 341 32.48 -32.35 -44.67
N PRO A 342 33.51 -33.09 -44.16
CA PRO A 342 33.59 -34.28 -43.27
C PRO A 342 33.98 -33.91 -41.80
N GLN A 343 33.73 -34.68 -40.73
CA GLN A 343 34.21 -36.04 -40.35
C GLN A 343 35.74 -36.20 -40.13
N ASP A 344 36.13 -36.48 -38.88
CA ASP A 344 36.94 -37.66 -38.48
C ASP A 344 36.86 -37.89 -36.94
N GLY A 345 37.04 -39.14 -36.48
CA GLY A 345 37.08 -39.58 -35.07
C GLY A 345 37.98 -40.82 -34.94
N PRO A 346 37.78 -41.80 -34.02
CA PRO A 346 36.88 -41.88 -32.85
C PRO A 346 37.72 -42.23 -31.56
N GLN A 347 37.42 -43.11 -30.56
CA GLN A 347 36.37 -44.08 -30.20
C GLN A 347 36.48 -44.53 -28.70
N ASP A 348 35.41 -45.11 -28.15
CA ASP A 348 35.32 -46.05 -27.00
C ASP A 348 35.66 -45.66 -25.52
N GLY A 349 34.84 -46.20 -24.59
CA GLY A 349 35.09 -46.32 -23.13
C GLY A 349 35.35 -47.80 -22.73
N PRO A 350 34.76 -48.39 -21.65
CA PRO A 350 33.92 -47.81 -20.58
C PRO A 350 34.18 -48.37 -19.14
N GLN A 351 33.36 -47.91 -18.17
CA GLN A 351 32.84 -48.62 -16.96
C GLN A 351 33.70 -49.03 -15.73
N ASP A 352 33.00 -48.93 -14.58
CA ASP A 352 33.03 -49.71 -13.33
C ASP A 352 34.29 -49.89 -12.46
N ALA A 353 34.24 -49.36 -11.22
CA ALA A 353 34.73 -50.03 -9.99
C ALA A 353 34.05 -49.46 -8.72
N LYS A 354 34.13 -50.16 -7.59
CA LYS A 354 33.49 -49.81 -6.30
C LYS A 354 34.42 -49.97 -5.09
N ASN A 355 34.29 -49.03 -4.15
CA ASN A 355 34.31 -49.21 -2.67
C ASN A 355 35.63 -49.47 -1.91
N ASP A 356 35.50 -49.27 -0.58
CA ASP A 356 36.32 -49.75 0.56
C ASP A 356 37.63 -49.02 0.95
N GLY A 357 37.64 -48.49 2.19
CA GLY A 357 38.80 -47.85 2.83
C GLY A 357 38.46 -47.18 4.17
N GLN A 358 38.36 -47.96 5.27
CA GLN A 358 38.09 -47.47 6.63
C GLN A 358 39.38 -47.07 7.36
N ASP A 359 39.34 -46.04 8.22
CA ASP A 359 39.56 -46.15 9.69
C ASP A 359 39.62 -44.76 10.39
N GLY A 360 39.18 -44.70 11.65
CA GLY A 360 39.25 -43.50 12.53
C GLY A 360 40.55 -43.41 13.36
N PRO A 361 40.65 -42.51 14.36
CA PRO A 361 39.76 -42.57 15.54
C PRO A 361 39.29 -41.21 16.14
N GLN A 362 38.60 -41.33 17.27
CA GLN A 362 37.81 -40.36 18.05
C GLN A 362 38.59 -39.23 18.76
N ASP A 363 37.90 -38.11 19.02
CA ASP A 363 37.58 -37.53 20.37
C ASP A 363 37.19 -36.04 20.21
N GLY A 364 36.12 -35.47 20.80
CA GLY A 364 35.02 -36.02 21.61
C GLY A 364 34.04 -34.91 22.10
N ASP A 365 32.83 -35.32 22.54
CA ASP A 365 31.78 -34.59 23.30
C ASP A 365 31.38 -33.12 22.94
N GLY A 366 30.11 -32.78 22.66
CA GLY A 366 28.89 -33.61 22.52
C GLY A 366 27.58 -32.90 22.91
N LYS A 367 26.49 -33.69 22.97
CA LYS A 367 25.07 -33.37 23.29
C LYS A 367 24.16 -33.03 22.11
N ASP A 368 23.64 -34.07 21.46
CA ASP A 368 22.30 -34.05 20.85
C ASP A 368 21.53 -35.33 21.19
N ALA A 369 20.20 -35.26 21.18
CA ALA A 369 19.31 -36.34 21.60
C ALA A 369 18.19 -36.59 20.56
N PRO A 370 18.31 -37.62 19.70
CA PRO A 370 17.33 -37.85 18.64
C PRO A 370 16.01 -38.43 19.18
N LYS A 371 14.87 -37.79 18.84
CA LYS A 371 13.54 -38.40 18.99
C LYS A 371 13.40 -39.59 18.02
N VAL A 372 12.91 -40.72 18.52
CA VAL A 372 12.81 -41.98 17.75
C VAL A 372 11.40 -42.20 17.23
N MET A 373 11.24 -42.29 15.91
CA MET A 373 9.97 -42.70 15.27
C MET A 373 9.82 -44.24 15.28
N PRO A 374 8.69 -44.80 15.73
CA PRO A 374 8.37 -46.22 15.61
C PRO A 374 7.64 -46.55 14.28
N PRO A 375 7.86 -47.72 13.65
CA PRO A 375 7.27 -48.03 12.35
C PRO A 375 6.02 -48.95 12.39
N GLY A 376 5.05 -48.65 11.51
CA GLY A 376 4.36 -49.69 10.71
C GLY A 376 2.83 -49.81 10.80
N GLY A 377 2.19 -49.86 9.62
CA GLY A 377 0.87 -50.51 9.42
C GLY A 377 -0.21 -49.63 8.76
N GLY A 378 -0.54 -49.91 7.50
CA GLY A 378 -1.79 -49.44 6.84
C GLY A 378 -3.00 -50.34 7.14
N PRO A 379 -4.13 -50.29 6.37
CA PRO A 379 -4.16 -49.98 4.93
C PRO A 379 -5.26 -49.00 4.46
N GLU A 380 -5.14 -48.62 3.17
CA GLU A 380 -6.24 -48.34 2.22
C GLU A 380 -7.47 -47.54 2.69
N HIS A 381 -7.48 -46.24 2.39
CA HIS A 381 -8.41 -45.67 1.41
C HIS A 381 -7.66 -44.57 0.63
N ALA A 382 -7.88 -44.48 -0.68
CA ALA A 382 -7.17 -43.56 -1.57
C ALA A 382 -8.18 -42.74 -2.36
N ASP A 383 -8.51 -41.57 -1.83
CA ASP A 383 -9.15 -40.49 -2.57
C ASP A 383 -8.11 -39.79 -3.47
N PRO A 384 -8.51 -39.15 -4.58
CA PRO A 384 -7.56 -38.55 -5.51
C PRO A 384 -6.85 -37.36 -4.88
N GLN A 385 -5.53 -37.44 -4.78
CA GLN A 385 -4.65 -36.34 -4.40
C GLN A 385 -4.95 -35.12 -5.30
N PRO A 386 -5.15 -33.91 -4.73
CA PRO A 386 -5.03 -32.68 -5.50
C PRO A 386 -3.65 -32.59 -6.18
N GLY A 387 -3.57 -31.83 -7.28
CA GLY A 387 -2.27 -31.43 -7.81
C GLY A 387 -1.55 -30.49 -6.84
N PRO A 388 -0.24 -30.25 -7.03
CA PRO A 388 0.44 -29.18 -6.29
C PRO A 388 -0.16 -27.83 -6.71
N GLY A 389 -1.01 -27.26 -5.86
CA GLY A 389 -1.28 -25.83 -5.89
C GLY A 389 -0.04 -25.05 -5.47
N MET A 390 0.00 -23.76 -5.78
CA MET A 390 1.02 -22.85 -5.25
C MET A 390 0.74 -22.65 -3.75
N PRO A 391 1.75 -22.78 -2.86
CA PRO A 391 1.62 -22.29 -1.48
C PRO A 391 1.42 -20.75 -1.50
N GLY A 392 0.66 -20.22 -0.54
CA GLY A 392 0.36 -18.79 -0.42
C GLY A 392 -1.13 -18.49 -0.51
N GLY A 393 -1.75 -18.74 -1.67
CA GLY A 393 -3.17 -18.46 -1.91
C GLY A 393 -4.12 -19.40 -1.15
N GLY A 394 -4.43 -19.05 0.10
CA GLY A 394 -5.41 -19.72 0.95
C GLY A 394 -6.64 -18.85 1.18
N ASP A 395 -7.82 -19.49 1.24
CA ASP A 395 -9.10 -18.79 1.43
C ASP A 395 -9.10 -18.00 2.75
N ASN A 396 -9.13 -16.65 2.70
CA ASN A 396 -9.01 -15.83 3.91
C ASN A 396 -10.34 -15.82 4.71
N PRO A 397 -10.37 -16.33 5.95
CA PRO A 397 -11.62 -16.51 6.72
C PRO A 397 -12.30 -15.20 7.10
N LEU A 398 -11.60 -14.06 7.15
CA LEU A 398 -12.26 -12.76 7.32
C LEU A 398 -12.98 -12.37 6.02
N VAL A 399 -12.28 -12.47 4.89
CA VAL A 399 -12.72 -11.97 3.59
C VAL A 399 -13.83 -12.83 3.00
N GLU A 400 -13.71 -14.17 3.06
CA GLU A 400 -14.77 -15.12 2.68
C GLU A 400 -16.08 -14.80 3.41
N ARG A 401 -16.04 -14.81 4.74
CA ARG A 401 -17.23 -14.62 5.58
C ARG A 401 -17.81 -13.21 5.40
N PHE A 402 -16.98 -12.21 5.14
CA PHE A 402 -17.45 -10.87 4.77
C PHE A 402 -18.19 -10.87 3.42
N LYS A 403 -17.62 -11.54 2.41
CA LYS A 403 -18.21 -11.71 1.07
C LYS A 403 -19.49 -12.56 1.09
N GLU A 404 -19.72 -13.41 2.10
CA GLU A 404 -20.98 -14.17 2.27
C GLU A 404 -22.15 -13.36 2.87
N VAL A 405 -21.91 -12.43 3.80
CA VAL A 405 -23.00 -11.74 4.51
C VAL A 405 -23.68 -10.68 3.63
N PRO A 406 -25.02 -10.75 3.38
CA PRO A 406 -25.68 -9.88 2.40
C PRO A 406 -25.62 -8.36 2.69
N GLN A 407 -25.46 -7.95 3.95
CA GLN A 407 -25.33 -6.54 4.31
C GLN A 407 -23.91 -5.99 4.05
N PHE A 408 -22.90 -6.86 4.05
CA PHE A 408 -21.50 -6.53 3.77
C PHE A 408 -21.25 -6.58 2.26
N GLN A 409 -21.87 -7.52 1.53
CA GLN A 409 -22.01 -7.47 0.07
C GLN A 409 -22.60 -6.14 -0.44
N GLN A 410 -23.55 -5.55 0.30
CA GLN A 410 -24.09 -4.23 -0.04
C GLN A 410 -23.03 -3.13 0.15
N LEU A 411 -22.29 -3.13 1.27
CA LEU A 411 -21.19 -2.15 1.49
C LEU A 411 -20.11 -2.28 0.41
N LEU A 412 -19.71 -3.50 0.05
CA LEU A 412 -18.73 -3.76 -1.02
C LEU A 412 -19.24 -3.29 -2.40
N THR A 413 -20.54 -3.45 -2.68
CA THR A 413 -21.15 -2.91 -3.90
C THR A 413 -21.17 -1.38 -3.90
N GLU A 414 -21.56 -0.75 -2.78
CA GLU A 414 -21.56 0.71 -2.63
C GLU A 414 -20.13 1.29 -2.73
N ALA A 415 -19.13 0.57 -2.20
CA ALA A 415 -17.72 0.94 -2.31
C ALA A 415 -17.19 0.84 -3.75
N ARG A 416 -17.43 -0.27 -4.47
CA ARG A 416 -17.07 -0.40 -5.90
C ARG A 416 -17.68 0.70 -6.76
N GLU A 417 -18.96 1.02 -6.56
CA GLU A 417 -19.62 2.13 -7.27
C GLU A 417 -18.96 3.49 -6.96
N GLN A 418 -18.52 3.72 -5.72
CA GLN A 418 -17.84 4.95 -5.32
C GLN A 418 -16.42 5.05 -5.89
N ILE A 419 -15.60 3.99 -5.76
CA ILE A 419 -14.22 3.91 -6.28
C ILE A 419 -14.20 4.13 -7.80
N GLN A 420 -15.07 3.43 -8.54
CA GLN A 420 -15.22 3.64 -9.99
C GLN A 420 -15.60 5.09 -10.32
N THR A 421 -16.51 5.70 -9.54
CA THR A 421 -16.97 7.08 -9.80
C THR A 421 -15.91 8.14 -9.52
N ASP A 422 -15.21 8.02 -8.39
CA ASP A 422 -14.37 9.09 -7.85
C ASP A 422 -12.91 9.00 -8.31
N LEU A 423 -12.37 7.79 -8.54
CA LEU A 423 -10.98 7.60 -9.01
C LEU A 423 -10.89 7.48 -10.54
N PHE A 424 -11.76 6.68 -11.17
CA PHE A 424 -11.62 6.30 -12.58
C PHE A 424 -12.49 7.13 -13.53
N ASP A 425 -13.82 7.15 -13.34
CA ASP A 425 -14.78 7.92 -14.17
C ASP A 425 -14.56 9.45 -14.07
N SER A 426 -13.94 9.92 -12.98
CA SER A 426 -13.58 11.32 -12.76
C SER A 426 -12.40 11.80 -13.61
N GLY A 427 -11.50 10.87 -13.97
CA GLY A 427 -10.17 11.14 -14.54
C GLY A 427 -9.03 11.21 -13.51
N LEU A 428 -9.29 11.11 -12.21
CA LEU A 428 -8.28 11.29 -11.15
C LEU A 428 -7.10 10.31 -11.27
N ALA A 429 -7.35 9.04 -11.58
CA ALA A 429 -6.29 8.05 -11.76
C ALA A 429 -5.35 8.35 -12.96
N GLU A 430 -5.87 8.93 -14.05
CA GLU A 430 -5.05 9.40 -15.17
C GLU A 430 -4.30 10.69 -14.81
N ASP A 431 -4.94 11.63 -14.10
CA ASP A 431 -4.28 12.84 -13.62
C ASP A 431 -3.11 12.48 -12.67
N VAL A 432 -3.32 11.55 -11.73
CA VAL A 432 -2.30 11.01 -10.79
C VAL A 432 -1.14 10.35 -11.53
N LEU A 433 -1.41 9.40 -12.42
CA LEU A 433 -0.40 8.76 -13.26
C LEU A 433 0.42 9.80 -14.05
N GLN A 434 -0.25 10.82 -14.62
CA GLN A 434 0.43 11.84 -15.40
C GLN A 434 1.35 12.74 -14.54
N ARG A 435 1.10 12.92 -13.24
CA ARG A 435 2.04 13.63 -12.34
C ARG A 435 3.38 12.90 -12.25
N TRP A 436 3.34 11.59 -11.96
CA TRP A 436 4.54 10.76 -11.86
C TRP A 436 5.27 10.65 -13.19
N VAL A 437 4.54 10.55 -14.31
CA VAL A 437 5.14 10.55 -15.65
C VAL A 437 5.79 11.90 -15.98
N ASP A 438 5.15 13.03 -15.66
CA ASP A 438 5.73 14.36 -15.86
C ASP A 438 6.98 14.56 -14.98
N LEU A 439 6.97 14.11 -13.71
CA LEU A 439 8.11 14.15 -12.80
C LEU A 439 9.31 13.36 -13.34
N LEU A 440 9.09 12.08 -13.67
CA LEU A 440 10.17 11.21 -14.17
C LEU A 440 10.70 11.69 -15.53
N ALA A 441 9.87 12.32 -16.35
CA ALA A 441 10.28 12.91 -17.62
C ALA A 441 11.05 14.25 -17.49
N GLU A 442 10.83 15.05 -16.45
CA GLU A 442 11.58 16.29 -16.20
C GLU A 442 12.91 16.03 -15.46
N ASP A 443 12.90 15.21 -14.39
CA ASP A 443 14.05 15.06 -13.50
C ASP A 443 14.80 13.71 -13.63
N ALA A 444 14.14 12.60 -13.99
CA ALA A 444 14.75 11.25 -13.98
C ALA A 444 15.31 10.76 -15.32
N GLY A 445 15.34 11.62 -16.35
CA GLY A 445 15.73 11.27 -17.73
C GLY A 445 17.19 10.85 -17.99
N ASP A 446 18.07 10.93 -16.96
CA ASP A 446 19.42 10.33 -16.98
C ASP A 446 19.44 8.91 -16.34
N LEU A 447 18.34 8.47 -15.70
CA LEU A 447 18.18 7.18 -15.02
C LEU A 447 17.23 6.22 -15.78
N VAL A 448 16.15 6.75 -16.38
CA VAL A 448 15.19 6.00 -17.22
C VAL A 448 14.97 6.72 -18.56
N ASP A 449 14.80 5.97 -19.65
CA ASP A 449 14.64 6.54 -20.99
C ASP A 449 13.16 6.77 -21.38
N GLU A 450 12.95 7.68 -22.36
CA GLU A 450 11.64 8.10 -22.85
C GLU A 450 10.80 6.96 -23.46
N GLU A 451 11.42 5.93 -24.08
CA GLU A 451 10.69 4.79 -24.66
C GLU A 451 10.22 3.84 -23.54
N THR A 452 11.06 3.57 -22.54
CA THR A 452 10.72 2.76 -21.36
C THR A 452 9.66 3.43 -20.49
N LEU A 453 9.84 4.69 -20.09
CA LEU A 453 8.87 5.45 -19.29
C LEU A 453 7.51 5.55 -20.00
N SER A 454 7.49 5.77 -21.32
CA SER A 454 6.25 5.80 -22.09
C SER A 454 5.54 4.45 -22.20
N ALA A 455 6.28 3.34 -22.14
CA ALA A 455 5.73 1.99 -22.22
C ALA A 455 5.06 1.60 -20.89
N GLU A 456 5.79 1.68 -19.77
CA GLU A 456 5.29 1.31 -18.45
C GLU A 456 4.10 2.19 -18.04
N ALA A 457 4.11 3.49 -18.40
CA ALA A 457 2.98 4.37 -18.21
C ALA A 457 1.73 3.96 -19.03
N GLU A 458 1.87 3.44 -20.25
CA GLU A 458 0.71 2.99 -21.03
C GLU A 458 0.17 1.62 -20.54
N GLU A 459 1.00 0.79 -19.90
CA GLU A 459 0.54 -0.44 -19.24
C GLU A 459 -0.37 -0.11 -18.04
N VAL A 460 0.08 0.75 -17.11
CA VAL A 460 -0.74 1.25 -15.99
C VAL A 460 -2.00 1.96 -16.51
N ARG A 461 -1.86 2.82 -17.53
CA ARG A 461 -2.99 3.51 -18.17
C ARG A 461 -3.99 2.56 -18.81
N SER A 462 -3.54 1.46 -19.42
CA SER A 462 -4.43 0.44 -20.00
C SER A 462 -5.30 -0.22 -18.94
N SER A 463 -4.73 -0.48 -17.76
CA SER A 463 -5.48 -0.98 -16.60
C SER A 463 -6.49 0.06 -16.10
N ILE A 464 -6.08 1.32 -15.92
CA ILE A 464 -6.96 2.43 -15.48
C ILE A 464 -8.17 2.62 -16.41
N LYS A 465 -8.03 2.40 -17.72
CA LYS A 465 -9.14 2.48 -18.69
C LYS A 465 -10.07 1.25 -18.68
N GLY A 466 -9.66 0.15 -18.07
CA GLY A 466 -10.29 -1.16 -18.25
C GLY A 466 -10.16 -1.70 -19.69
N ASP A 467 -9.11 -1.31 -20.42
CA ASP A 467 -8.85 -1.70 -21.83
C ASP A 467 -8.21 -3.12 -21.95
N HIS A 468 -8.09 -3.85 -20.83
CA HIS A 468 -7.63 -5.25 -20.78
C HIS A 468 -8.43 -6.15 -21.74
N ASP A 469 -7.73 -6.83 -22.67
CA ASP A 469 -8.38 -7.82 -23.55
C ASP A 469 -8.90 -8.98 -22.69
N ALA A 470 -10.18 -9.30 -22.81
CA ALA A 470 -10.93 -10.14 -21.85
C ALA A 470 -10.62 -11.64 -21.99
N GLY A 471 -9.37 -12.00 -21.74
CA GLY A 471 -8.76 -13.30 -21.95
C GLY A 471 -9.00 -14.31 -20.83
N ASP A 472 -10.19 -14.90 -20.80
CA ASP A 472 -10.45 -16.26 -20.26
C ASP A 472 -10.09 -16.49 -18.76
N HIS A 473 -10.05 -15.45 -17.93
CA HIS A 473 -10.09 -15.58 -16.47
C HIS A 473 -11.55 -15.66 -16.01
N ASP A 474 -11.87 -16.71 -15.25
CA ASP A 474 -13.24 -17.18 -15.03
C ASP A 474 -14.11 -16.20 -14.23
N ALA A 475 -15.35 -16.01 -14.69
CA ALA A 475 -16.38 -15.29 -13.96
C ALA A 475 -16.96 -16.14 -12.78
N GLN A 476 -16.14 -16.37 -11.76
CA GLN A 476 -16.57 -17.00 -10.51
C GLN A 476 -17.24 -15.97 -9.60
N GLY A 477 -18.58 -15.97 -9.56
CA GLY A 477 -19.35 -15.24 -8.54
C GLY A 477 -20.68 -14.63 -9.00
N PHE A 478 -20.70 -13.90 -10.12
CA PHE A 478 -21.83 -13.01 -10.44
C PHE A 478 -22.78 -13.50 -11.54
N GLY A 479 -23.63 -14.46 -11.17
CA GLY A 479 -24.82 -14.82 -11.97
C GLY A 479 -25.97 -13.81 -11.76
N PRO A 480 -26.45 -13.07 -12.79
CA PRO A 480 -27.46 -12.02 -12.61
C PRO A 480 -28.82 -12.58 -12.17
N GLY A 481 -29.38 -11.97 -11.12
CA GLY A 481 -30.58 -12.44 -10.41
C GLY A 481 -31.82 -12.65 -11.30
N ALA A 482 -32.49 -13.79 -11.12
CA ALA A 482 -33.57 -14.24 -12.00
C ALA A 482 -34.86 -13.40 -11.90
N GLN A 483 -35.00 -12.40 -12.77
CA GLN A 483 -36.22 -11.59 -12.85
C GLN A 483 -37.35 -12.34 -13.59
N MET A 484 -38.33 -12.86 -12.85
CA MET A 484 -39.41 -13.66 -13.41
C MET A 484 -40.38 -12.86 -14.32
N GLY A 485 -40.38 -13.22 -15.60
CA GLY A 485 -41.63 -13.61 -16.28
C GLY A 485 -42.52 -12.51 -16.87
N SER A 486 -42.37 -12.27 -18.16
CA SER A 486 -43.55 -12.10 -19.04
C SER A 486 -43.32 -12.75 -20.40
N GLU A 487 -44.19 -13.69 -20.78
CA GLU A 487 -44.13 -14.36 -22.08
C GLU A 487 -44.52 -13.42 -23.23
N ARG A 488 -43.79 -13.47 -24.35
CA ARG A 488 -44.41 -13.38 -25.68
C ARG A 488 -43.55 -13.96 -26.79
N GLU A 489 -44.26 -14.36 -27.85
CA GLU A 489 -43.76 -15.26 -28.88
C GLU A 489 -42.93 -14.57 -29.97
N SER A 490 -42.14 -15.40 -30.67
CA SER A 490 -41.32 -15.04 -31.82
C SER A 490 -42.11 -14.56 -33.04
N GLU A 491 -41.50 -13.72 -33.87
CA GLU A 491 -41.38 -14.06 -35.30
C GLU A 491 -40.13 -13.44 -35.96
N LYS A 492 -39.82 -13.85 -37.20
CA LYS A 492 -38.55 -13.58 -37.90
C LYS A 492 -38.74 -12.74 -39.16
N GLY A 493 -37.79 -11.86 -39.49
CA GLY A 493 -37.47 -11.56 -40.89
C GLY A 493 -37.05 -10.11 -41.22
N PRO A 494 -36.17 -9.88 -42.22
CA PRO A 494 -35.51 -8.59 -42.42
C PRO A 494 -35.96 -7.82 -43.68
N GLY A 495 -35.66 -6.52 -43.75
CA GLY A 495 -35.86 -5.69 -44.94
C GLY A 495 -35.07 -4.38 -44.96
N GLN A 496 -34.17 -4.22 -45.93
CA GLN A 496 -33.41 -2.97 -46.17
C GLN A 496 -34.27 -1.88 -46.84
N ARG A 497 -33.98 -0.58 -46.62
CA ARG A 497 -33.48 0.37 -47.66
C ARG A 497 -33.44 1.87 -47.27
N GLN A 498 -32.27 2.46 -47.51
CA GLN A 498 -32.01 3.76 -48.20
C GLN A 498 -32.58 5.09 -47.68
N ARG A 499 -31.62 5.97 -47.30
CA ARG A 499 -31.53 7.45 -47.47
C ARG A 499 -32.66 8.20 -48.20
N LEU A 500 -32.94 9.42 -47.73
CA LEU A 500 -32.91 10.65 -48.53
C LEU A 500 -32.69 11.90 -47.65
N GLU A 501 -32.01 12.93 -48.14
CA GLU A 501 -31.70 14.18 -47.42
C GLU A 501 -32.86 15.20 -47.41
N GLN A 502 -32.87 16.12 -46.42
CA GLN A 502 -32.83 17.58 -46.71
C GLN A 502 -32.56 18.48 -45.50
N ASP A 503 -31.97 19.65 -45.77
CA ASP A 503 -31.51 20.65 -44.80
C ASP A 503 -32.61 21.46 -44.10
N ARG A 504 -32.29 22.03 -42.92
CA ARG A 504 -32.17 23.49 -42.71
C ARG A 504 -31.78 23.89 -41.28
N ARG A 505 -30.65 24.61 -41.13
CA ARG A 505 -30.49 25.70 -40.14
C ARG A 505 -30.98 27.02 -40.78
N PRO A 506 -31.36 28.08 -40.02
CA PRO A 506 -30.37 29.00 -39.45
C PRO A 506 -30.66 29.54 -38.03
N GLU A 507 -29.58 29.62 -37.25
CA GLU A 507 -29.11 30.71 -36.37
C GLU A 507 -30.03 31.63 -35.52
N SER A 508 -29.59 31.78 -34.25
CA SER A 508 -29.43 33.04 -33.49
C SER A 508 -30.59 33.67 -32.69
N GLY A 509 -30.21 34.31 -31.56
CA GLY A 509 -30.91 35.45 -30.96
C GLY A 509 -31.69 35.18 -29.65
N PRO A 510 -31.17 35.56 -28.47
CA PRO A 510 -31.90 35.48 -27.20
C PRO A 510 -32.61 36.80 -26.83
N GLU A 511 -33.74 36.72 -26.13
CA GLU A 511 -34.35 37.86 -25.42
C GLU A 511 -34.99 37.44 -24.08
N GLN A 512 -35.26 38.41 -23.21
CA GLN A 512 -35.62 38.22 -21.80
C GLN A 512 -37.14 38.42 -21.54
N GLY A 513 -37.67 37.86 -20.44
CA GLY A 513 -38.66 38.61 -19.63
C GLY A 513 -39.84 37.89 -18.95
N SER A 514 -40.24 38.48 -17.81
CA SER A 514 -41.60 38.50 -17.22
C SER A 514 -42.18 37.30 -16.46
N ALA A 515 -41.71 37.12 -15.21
CA ALA A 515 -42.47 37.22 -13.95
C ALA A 515 -44.00 36.91 -13.85
N LYS A 516 -44.38 36.17 -12.78
CA LYS A 516 -45.67 36.09 -12.02
C LYS A 516 -45.46 35.19 -10.77
N ASP A 517 -46.19 35.23 -9.64
CA ASP A 517 -47.17 36.19 -9.06
C ASP A 517 -47.31 35.99 -7.51
N GLN A 518 -47.34 37.10 -6.75
CA GLN A 518 -48.05 37.42 -5.46
C GLN A 518 -48.41 36.38 -4.35
N ARG A 519 -48.06 36.71 -3.08
CA ARG A 519 -48.90 36.81 -1.82
C ARG A 519 -48.02 37.16 -0.59
N GLU A 520 -48.33 38.11 0.31
CA GLU A 520 -49.39 38.22 1.36
C GLU A 520 -49.31 37.16 2.48
N GLU A 521 -49.43 37.46 3.80
CA GLU A 521 -49.57 38.73 4.57
C GLU A 521 -48.98 38.53 6.02
N ALA A 522 -49.07 39.52 6.94
CA ALA A 522 -48.36 39.52 8.24
C ALA A 522 -49.25 39.71 9.50
N ARG A 523 -48.76 39.29 10.70
CA ARG A 523 -49.26 39.59 12.08
C ARG A 523 -48.38 38.94 13.18
N LYS A 524 -48.55 39.21 14.50
CA LYS A 524 -48.23 40.44 15.28
C LYS A 524 -48.20 40.15 16.81
N ASP A 525 -47.35 40.89 17.56
CA ASP A 525 -47.38 41.23 19.01
C ASP A 525 -47.42 40.18 20.18
N GLN A 526 -46.30 40.13 20.94
CA GLN A 526 -46.12 40.37 22.40
C GLN A 526 -46.85 39.61 23.55
N ARG A 527 -46.03 39.18 24.54
CA ARG A 527 -46.14 39.21 26.04
C ARG A 527 -44.75 38.81 26.61
N GLU A 528 -44.09 39.47 27.58
CA GLU A 528 -44.40 39.73 29.01
C GLU A 528 -44.56 38.45 29.87
N ASP A 529 -43.96 38.25 31.06
CA ASP A 529 -42.99 39.00 31.90
C ASP A 529 -42.44 38.05 33.03
N LYS A 530 -41.39 38.45 33.78
CA LYS A 530 -40.81 37.85 35.03
C LYS A 530 -39.89 36.63 34.87
N SER A 531 -38.83 36.43 35.68
CA SER A 531 -38.14 37.24 36.72
C SER A 531 -36.63 36.84 36.75
N ARG A 532 -35.64 37.68 37.08
CA ARG A 532 -35.24 38.16 38.43
C ARG A 532 -35.26 37.05 39.51
N ASP A 533 -34.29 36.93 40.41
CA ASP A 533 -33.01 37.63 40.68
C ASP A 533 -32.23 36.77 41.70
N HIS A 534 -30.89 36.82 41.72
CA HIS A 534 -30.05 36.72 42.95
C HIS A 534 -28.59 37.08 42.64
N SER A 535 -27.84 37.51 43.66
CA SER A 535 -26.58 38.23 43.47
C SER A 535 -25.46 37.79 44.42
N ARG A 536 -24.22 37.88 43.91
CA ARG A 536 -22.99 38.32 44.59
C ARG A 536 -22.48 37.60 45.86
N ASP A 537 -21.24 37.10 45.71
CA ASP A 537 -20.05 37.51 46.48
C ASP A 537 -20.06 37.36 48.02
N HIS A 538 -19.16 36.51 48.54
CA HIS A 538 -18.22 36.91 49.60
C HIS A 538 -17.08 35.91 49.86
N SER A 539 -15.83 36.40 49.81
CA SER A 539 -14.75 36.20 50.83
C SER A 539 -14.20 34.79 51.19
N ARG A 540 -13.00 34.58 51.76
CA ARG A 540 -11.73 35.36 51.90
C ARG A 540 -10.75 34.56 52.80
N ASP A 541 -9.42 34.72 52.60
CA ASP A 541 -8.28 34.41 53.52
C ASP A 541 -8.29 33.10 54.36
N GLN A 542 -7.31 32.22 54.13
CA GLN A 542 -6.13 32.13 55.02
C GLN A 542 -5.03 31.19 54.47
N ALA A 543 -3.77 31.51 54.81
CA ALA A 543 -2.57 30.79 54.40
C ALA A 543 -1.99 29.92 55.54
N ARG A 544 -1.03 29.04 55.21
CA ARG A 544 0.11 28.71 56.08
C ARG A 544 1.27 28.05 55.36
N ASP A 545 2.46 28.45 55.78
CA ASP A 545 3.77 28.03 55.27
C ASP A 545 4.17 26.63 55.74
N ARG A 546 5.10 25.99 55.00
CA ARG A 546 6.25 25.30 55.61
C ARG A 546 7.45 25.22 54.66
N ASP A 547 8.62 25.39 55.25
CA ASP A 547 9.92 25.63 54.63
C ASP A 547 10.73 24.32 54.45
N PRO A 548 11.56 24.14 53.40
CA PRO A 548 12.30 22.90 53.18
C PRO A 548 13.65 22.87 53.92
N ALA A 549 14.01 21.72 54.51
CA ALA A 549 15.19 21.57 55.37
C ALA A 549 16.27 20.61 54.81
N ARG A 550 17.38 21.23 54.39
CA ARG A 550 18.69 20.71 53.94
C ARG A 550 19.32 19.49 54.66
N SER A 551 20.16 18.78 53.87
CA SER A 551 21.52 18.27 54.20
C SER A 551 21.71 17.01 55.08
N PRO A 552 22.91 16.34 55.07
CA PRO A 552 24.05 16.42 54.12
C PRO A 552 24.72 15.07 53.70
N ASP A 553 25.52 15.14 52.63
CA ASP A 553 26.88 14.55 52.41
C ASP A 553 27.36 13.33 53.22
N SER A 554 27.79 12.27 52.52
CA SER A 554 28.78 11.30 52.98
C SER A 554 29.60 10.71 51.81
N ARG A 555 30.93 10.80 51.89
CA ARG A 555 31.92 10.19 50.97
C ARG A 555 32.46 8.85 51.50
N GLU A 556 33.34 8.25 50.70
CA GLU A 556 34.15 7.04 50.94
C GLU A 556 33.36 5.71 50.79
N SER A 557 33.91 4.67 50.16
CA SER A 557 35.30 4.45 49.69
C SER A 557 35.40 4.14 48.19
#